data_AF-A0AAV2L241-F1
#
_entry.id   AF-A0AAV2L241-F1
#
_cell.length_a   1.000
_cell.length_b   1.000
_cell.length_c   1.000
_cell.angle_alpha   90.00
_cell.angle_beta   90.00
_cell.angle_gamma   90.00
#
_symmetry.space_group_name_H-M   'P 1'
#
loop_
_entity.id
_entity.type
_entity.pdbx_description
1 polymer ?
#
loop_
_entity_poly.entity_id
_entity_poly.type
_entity_poly.pdbx_seq_one_letter_code
_entity_poly.pdbx_strand_id
1 'polypeptide(L)'
;MEGGGRGHGDSTTDLSRHRSASLELREKEIREKGSEILREQLDAAKRELKLKDKECERLSQVRDQLEQELEELTASLFEEAHKMVRDANVKQATAEKQLKEAQGKIDVLTAEVTALKALVLTSTPASPNRQLHPQLQSSSTRGAHKHMGHSRNKSTSGVFSQTNGKTDQPSDSPQPPAKEDREMDSVLFAEFLMWKEDPGLERSSAFLSRIHKEDIGPCLSFTRSELSLMVQSAVENNSLTIELVAMSALPTVKAPALDCGGPNGFRAAIETNCALSGLPRMCRHRIKLGDKGNYYYISPSSRARITAVCNFFTYIRYIQQGLVRNNAEQMFWEVMRLRKEMSVAKLGFYVTDQG
;
A
#
# COMPACT_ATOMS: atom_id res chain seq x y z
N MET A 1 34.83 -6.10 116.05
CA MET A 1 33.52 -5.70 115.48
C MET A 1 33.78 -4.59 114.50
N GLU A 2 33.20 -4.73 113.30
CA GLU A 2 32.90 -3.70 112.27
C GLU A 2 34.08 -2.80 111.84
N GLY A 3 34.58 -2.91 110.61
CA GLY A 3 33.88 -2.68 109.33
C GLY A 3 34.50 -1.38 108.77
N GLY A 4 35.33 -1.39 107.72
CA GLY A 4 34.98 -1.72 106.34
C GLY A 4 34.92 -0.41 105.53
N GLY A 5 35.65 -0.29 104.41
CA GLY A 5 35.34 0.74 103.41
C GLY A 5 36.49 1.48 102.70
N ARG A 6 37.26 0.76 101.88
CA ARG A 6 37.64 1.09 100.49
C ARG A 6 37.96 2.55 100.12
N GLY A 7 39.26 2.86 100.01
CA GLY A 7 39.78 3.85 99.06
C GLY A 7 40.17 3.16 97.74
N HIS A 8 39.27 3.16 96.75
CA HIS A 8 39.53 2.80 95.34
C HIS A 8 38.37 3.37 94.50
N GLY A 9 38.42 4.66 94.14
CA GLY A 9 37.32 5.32 93.43
C GLY A 9 37.72 6.37 92.39
N ASP A 10 39.01 6.64 92.17
CA ASP A 10 39.45 7.78 91.37
C ASP A 10 40.08 7.40 90.01
N SER A 11 40.63 6.20 89.87
CA SER A 11 41.24 5.72 88.62
C SER A 11 40.24 5.13 87.62
N THR A 12 39.08 4.66 88.09
CA THR A 12 38.04 4.06 87.24
C THR A 12 37.12 5.09 86.58
N THR A 13 36.95 6.26 87.19
CA THR A 13 36.16 7.39 86.67
C THR A 13 36.88 8.14 85.56
N ASP A 14 38.22 8.22 85.62
CA ASP A 14 39.03 8.91 84.61
C ASP A 14 39.20 8.07 83.33
N LEU A 15 39.38 6.75 83.48
CA LEU A 15 39.40 5.78 82.38
C LEU A 15 38.05 5.70 81.63
N SER A 16 36.94 5.88 82.34
CA SER A 16 35.61 5.89 81.73
C SER A 16 35.32 7.21 81.01
N ARG A 17 35.74 8.37 81.56
CA ARG A 17 35.66 9.67 80.87
C ARG A 17 36.50 9.71 79.58
N HIS A 18 37.72 9.19 79.61
CA HIS A 18 38.57 9.13 78.41
C HIS A 18 37.99 8.21 77.31
N ARG A 19 37.34 7.10 77.69
CA ARG A 19 36.63 6.24 76.74
C ARG A 19 35.41 6.93 76.14
N SER A 20 34.62 7.65 76.94
CA SER A 20 33.47 8.43 76.45
C SER A 20 33.90 9.56 75.50
N ALA A 21 34.92 10.34 75.86
CA ALA A 21 35.44 11.41 75.00
C ALA A 21 36.02 10.87 73.67
N SER A 22 36.66 9.69 73.70
CA SER A 22 37.15 9.02 72.49
C SER A 22 36.02 8.51 71.59
N LEU A 23 34.89 8.09 72.15
CA LEU A 23 33.72 7.67 71.39
C LEU A 23 33.00 8.87 70.76
N GLU A 24 32.85 9.98 71.48
CA GLU A 24 32.26 11.22 70.97
C GLU A 24 33.07 11.82 69.81
N LEU A 25 34.41 11.81 69.91
CA LEU A 25 35.28 12.24 68.81
C LEU A 25 35.10 11.37 67.56
N ARG A 26 34.98 10.04 67.74
CA ARG A 26 34.76 9.10 66.64
C ARG A 26 33.38 9.28 66.01
N GLU A 27 32.34 9.52 66.80
CA GLU A 27 30.99 9.82 66.30
C GLU A 27 30.94 11.13 65.52
N LYS A 28 31.66 12.16 66.00
CA LYS A 28 31.80 13.44 65.29
C LYS A 28 32.53 13.25 63.96
N GLU A 29 33.61 12.48 63.95
CA GLU A 29 34.36 12.16 62.73
C GLU A 29 33.52 11.35 61.73
N ILE A 30 32.74 10.36 62.19
CA ILE A 30 31.81 9.59 61.34
C ILE A 30 30.74 10.51 60.74
N ARG A 31 30.20 11.43 61.54
CA ARG A 31 29.18 12.39 61.08
C ARG A 31 29.76 13.37 60.06
N GLU A 32 30.98 13.84 60.27
CA GLU A 32 31.67 14.75 59.36
C GLU A 32 31.98 14.06 58.03
N LYS A 33 32.56 12.86 58.06
CA LYS A 33 32.79 12.04 56.85
C LYS A 33 31.50 11.69 56.13
N GLY A 34 30.44 11.33 56.87
CA GLY A 34 29.12 11.09 56.29
C GLY A 34 28.53 12.33 55.61
N SER A 35 28.72 13.51 56.23
CA SER A 35 28.27 14.79 55.67
C SER A 35 29.06 15.19 54.42
N GLU A 36 30.35 14.88 54.38
CA GLU A 36 31.21 15.11 53.21
C GLU A 36 30.79 14.22 52.03
N ILE A 37 30.60 12.92 52.25
CA ILE A 37 30.12 11.98 51.23
C ILE A 37 28.75 12.41 50.68
N LEU A 38 27.82 12.78 51.56
CA LEU A 38 26.49 13.26 51.15
C LEU A 38 26.59 14.54 50.30
N ARG A 39 27.52 15.45 50.62
CA ARG A 39 27.74 16.67 49.85
C ARG A 39 28.32 16.36 48.47
N GLU A 40 29.30 15.48 48.39
CA GLU A 40 29.88 15.04 47.11
C GLU A 40 28.85 14.36 46.21
N GLN A 41 28.01 13.48 46.78
CA GLN A 41 26.93 12.81 46.05
C GLN A 41 25.88 13.82 45.55
N LEU A 42 25.52 14.80 46.38
CA LEU A 42 24.60 15.86 45.99
C LEU A 42 25.17 16.70 44.83
N ASP A 43 26.46 17.04 44.88
CA ASP A 43 27.10 17.82 43.82
C ASP A 43 27.29 17.01 42.53
N ALA A 44 27.52 15.70 42.63
CA ALA A 44 27.52 14.79 41.48
C ALA A 44 26.13 14.72 40.83
N ALA A 45 25.08 14.54 41.63
CA ALA A 45 23.69 14.50 41.14
C ALA A 45 23.28 15.82 40.49
N LYS A 46 23.66 16.97 41.06
CA LYS A 46 23.40 18.29 40.45
C LYS A 46 24.10 18.47 39.10
N ARG A 47 25.34 17.98 38.96
CA ARG A 47 26.07 18.03 37.69
C ARG A 47 25.42 17.15 36.63
N GLU A 48 24.99 15.94 37.00
CA GLU A 48 24.29 15.05 36.07
C GLU A 48 22.95 15.65 35.64
N LEU A 49 22.17 16.20 36.58
CA LEU A 49 20.89 16.85 36.28
C LEU A 49 21.09 18.00 35.29
N LYS A 50 22.09 18.87 35.51
CA LYS A 50 22.39 19.98 34.61
C LYS A 50 22.80 19.52 33.20
N LEU A 51 23.47 18.38 33.07
CA LEU A 51 23.79 17.80 31.76
C LEU A 51 22.52 17.27 31.07
N LYS A 52 21.64 16.61 31.82
CA LYS A 52 20.35 16.14 31.31
C LYS A 52 19.45 17.30 30.90
N ASP A 53 19.41 18.39 31.66
CA ASP A 53 18.63 19.59 31.32
C ASP A 53 19.07 20.18 29.97
N LYS A 54 20.39 20.27 29.73
CA LYS A 54 20.93 20.72 28.43
C LYS A 54 20.56 19.80 27.29
N GLU A 55 20.57 18.49 27.51
CA GLU A 55 20.16 17.53 26.49
C GLU A 55 18.65 17.61 26.23
N CYS A 56 17.83 17.83 27.25
CA CYS A 56 16.40 18.10 27.11
C CYS A 56 16.14 19.37 26.31
N GLU A 57 16.89 20.47 26.56
CA GLU A 57 16.79 21.71 25.77
C GLU A 57 17.15 21.45 24.31
N ARG A 58 18.24 20.72 24.05
CA ARG A 58 18.66 20.35 22.69
C ARG A 58 17.59 19.51 21.98
N LEU A 59 17.02 18.52 22.66
CA LEU A 59 15.94 17.68 22.12
C LEU A 59 14.66 18.48 21.89
N SER A 60 14.33 19.44 22.74
CA SER A 60 13.20 20.35 22.53
C SER A 60 13.38 21.16 21.24
N GLN A 61 14.57 21.73 21.00
CA GLN A 61 14.84 22.48 19.77
C GLN A 61 14.70 21.62 18.51
N VAL A 62 15.17 20.37 18.56
CA VAL A 62 15.01 19.43 17.44
C VAL A 62 13.54 19.10 17.21
N ARG A 63 12.76 18.88 18.28
CA ARG A 63 11.31 18.66 18.17
C ARG A 63 10.64 19.86 17.51
N ASP A 64 10.92 21.07 17.98
CA ASP A 64 10.28 22.29 17.48
C ASP A 64 10.62 22.52 15.98
N GLN A 65 11.85 22.21 15.54
CA GLN A 65 12.24 22.25 14.13
C GLN A 65 11.47 21.21 13.29
N LEU A 66 11.36 19.98 13.79
CA LEU A 66 10.60 18.93 13.09
C LEU A 66 9.11 19.25 13.02
N GLU A 67 8.54 19.85 14.07
CA GLU A 67 7.16 20.31 14.08
C GLU A 67 6.93 21.40 13.02
N GLN A 68 7.87 22.35 12.88
CA GLN A 68 7.80 23.38 11.83
C GLN A 68 7.90 22.77 10.42
N GLU A 69 8.87 21.88 10.18
CA GLU A 69 9.02 21.22 8.87
C GLU A 69 7.76 20.40 8.51
N LEU A 70 7.14 19.75 9.51
CA LEU A 70 5.88 19.03 9.34
C LEU A 70 4.71 19.96 9.01
N GLU A 71 4.63 21.12 9.66
CA GLU A 71 3.60 22.12 9.36
C GLU A 71 3.76 22.66 7.93
N GLU A 72 4.97 23.02 7.52
CA GLU A 72 5.28 23.51 6.18
C GLU A 72 4.96 22.46 5.10
N LEU A 73 5.37 21.21 5.32
CA LEU A 73 5.06 20.12 4.39
C LEU A 73 3.55 19.87 4.31
N THR A 74 2.86 19.92 5.44
CA THR A 74 1.41 19.72 5.51
C THR A 74 0.68 20.83 4.74
N ALA A 75 1.09 22.09 4.92
CA ALA A 75 0.54 23.22 4.16
C ALA A 75 0.75 23.04 2.65
N SER A 76 1.97 22.66 2.22
CA SER A 76 2.29 22.41 0.82
C SER A 76 1.46 21.28 0.21
N LEU A 77 1.25 20.19 0.96
CA LEU A 77 0.40 19.08 0.51
C LEU A 77 -1.06 19.49 0.33
N PHE A 78 -1.60 20.32 1.23
CA PHE A 78 -2.96 20.85 1.08
C PHE A 78 -3.09 21.77 -0.14
N GLU A 79 -2.11 22.63 -0.38
CA GLU A 79 -2.10 23.50 -1.55
C GLU A 79 -2.07 22.70 -2.87
N GLU A 80 -1.22 21.68 -2.95
CA GLU A 80 -1.13 20.83 -4.15
C GLU A 80 -2.40 19.99 -4.32
N ALA A 81 -2.97 19.45 -3.25
CA ALA A 81 -4.25 18.75 -3.31
C ALA A 81 -5.37 19.68 -3.83
N HIS A 82 -5.46 20.91 -3.31
CA HIS A 82 -6.43 21.89 -3.80
C HIS A 82 -6.21 22.26 -5.26
N LYS A 83 -4.95 22.36 -5.71
CA LYS A 83 -4.60 22.61 -7.11
C LYS A 83 -5.04 21.46 -8.00
N MET A 84 -4.75 20.21 -7.64
CA MET A 84 -5.19 19.03 -8.39
C MET A 84 -6.71 18.97 -8.54
N VAL A 85 -7.46 19.29 -7.47
CA VAL A 85 -8.93 19.34 -7.50
C VAL A 85 -9.42 20.45 -8.42
N ARG A 86 -8.82 21.65 -8.37
CA ARG A 86 -9.17 22.76 -9.28
C ARG A 86 -8.92 22.37 -10.74
N ASP A 87 -7.77 21.77 -11.03
CA ASP A 87 -7.41 21.35 -12.38
C ASP A 87 -8.38 20.28 -12.92
N ALA A 88 -8.79 19.32 -12.07
CA ALA A 88 -9.80 18.33 -12.42
C ALA A 88 -11.16 18.99 -12.72
N ASN A 89 -11.60 19.94 -11.88
CA ASN A 89 -12.87 20.65 -12.07
C ASN A 89 -12.86 21.49 -13.37
N VAL A 90 -11.75 22.16 -13.69
CA VAL A 90 -11.61 22.92 -14.94
C VAL A 90 -11.67 22.00 -16.16
N LYS A 91 -10.98 20.86 -16.10
CA LYS A 91 -11.03 19.85 -17.17
C LYS A 91 -12.44 19.28 -17.35
N GLN A 92 -13.12 18.96 -16.25
CA GLN A 92 -14.50 18.49 -16.26
C GLN A 92 -15.43 19.53 -16.89
N ALA A 93 -15.39 20.79 -16.44
CA ALA A 93 -16.22 21.86 -16.99
C ALA A 93 -15.98 22.08 -18.50
N THR A 94 -14.73 21.94 -18.94
CA THR A 94 -14.38 22.04 -20.36
C THR A 94 -14.98 20.88 -21.16
N ALA A 95 -14.86 19.66 -20.67
CA ALA A 95 -15.43 18.47 -21.31
C ALA A 95 -16.97 18.52 -21.36
N GLU A 96 -17.61 18.92 -20.26
CA GLU A 96 -19.08 19.09 -20.19
C GLU A 96 -19.57 20.15 -21.17
N LYS A 97 -18.84 21.26 -21.32
CA LYS A 97 -19.15 22.29 -22.32
C LYS A 97 -19.07 21.72 -23.74
N GLN A 98 -18.00 21.00 -24.08
CA GLN A 98 -17.83 20.38 -25.39
C GLN A 98 -18.92 19.33 -25.68
N LEU A 99 -19.29 18.53 -24.67
CA LEU A 99 -20.38 17.57 -24.77
C LEU A 99 -21.70 18.27 -25.08
N LYS A 100 -22.01 19.37 -24.39
CA LYS A 100 -23.23 20.16 -24.64
C LYS A 100 -23.26 20.75 -26.05
N GLU A 101 -22.13 21.24 -26.55
CA GLU A 101 -22.00 21.74 -27.93
C GLU A 101 -22.19 20.63 -28.96
N ALA A 102 -21.61 19.45 -28.72
CA ALA A 102 -21.79 18.29 -29.59
C ALA A 102 -23.24 17.77 -29.58
N GLN A 103 -23.88 17.74 -28.42
CA GLN A 103 -25.29 17.36 -28.27
C GLN A 103 -26.19 18.30 -29.09
N GLY A 104 -25.95 19.61 -29.02
CA GLY A 104 -26.69 20.58 -29.84
C GLY A 104 -26.52 20.36 -31.34
N LYS A 105 -25.32 19.95 -31.80
CA LYS A 105 -25.11 19.57 -33.21
C LYS A 105 -25.90 18.32 -33.60
N ILE A 106 -25.94 17.31 -32.71
CA ILE A 106 -26.74 16.09 -32.93
C ILE A 106 -28.22 16.44 -33.03
N ASP A 107 -28.74 17.32 -32.18
CA ASP A 107 -30.15 17.73 -32.21
C ASP A 107 -30.52 18.40 -33.55
N VAL A 108 -29.66 19.31 -34.03
CA VAL A 108 -29.83 19.97 -35.33
C VAL A 108 -29.81 18.94 -36.46
N LEU A 109 -28.79 18.08 -36.51
CA LEU A 109 -28.69 17.04 -37.54
C LEU A 109 -29.87 16.06 -37.50
N THR A 110 -30.35 15.71 -36.30
CA THR A 110 -31.51 14.84 -36.14
C THR A 110 -32.78 15.50 -36.69
N ALA A 111 -32.95 16.80 -36.45
CA ALA A 111 -34.07 17.57 -37.01
C ALA A 111 -33.98 17.65 -38.55
N GLU A 112 -32.79 17.88 -39.11
CA GLU A 112 -32.56 17.89 -40.57
C GLU A 112 -32.88 16.53 -41.21
N VAL A 113 -32.37 15.44 -40.64
CA VAL A 113 -32.66 14.07 -41.11
C VAL A 113 -34.15 13.77 -41.04
N THR A 114 -34.83 14.22 -39.99
CA THR A 114 -36.28 14.04 -39.83
C THR A 114 -37.05 14.80 -40.91
N ALA A 115 -36.67 16.05 -41.18
CA ALA A 115 -37.27 16.86 -42.24
C ALA A 115 -37.03 16.25 -43.64
N LEU A 116 -35.81 15.77 -43.92
CA LEU A 116 -35.46 15.09 -45.16
C LEU A 116 -36.25 13.80 -45.35
N LYS A 117 -36.39 12.98 -44.30
CA LYS A 117 -37.24 11.77 -44.33
C LYS A 117 -38.70 12.11 -44.65
N ALA A 118 -39.24 13.18 -44.06
CA ALA A 118 -40.60 13.62 -44.34
C ALA A 118 -40.77 14.04 -45.81
N LEU A 119 -39.83 14.80 -46.36
CA LEU A 119 -39.83 15.20 -47.79
C LEU A 119 -39.76 14.00 -48.75
N VAL A 120 -38.95 13.00 -48.42
CA VAL A 120 -38.87 11.76 -49.23
C VAL A 120 -40.19 11.01 -49.19
N LEU A 121 -40.77 10.84 -48.00
CA LEU A 121 -42.05 10.13 -47.83
C LEU A 121 -43.22 10.86 -48.51
N THR A 122 -43.22 12.19 -48.58
CA THR A 122 -44.26 12.94 -49.32
C THR A 122 -44.04 12.91 -50.84
N SER A 123 -42.80 12.74 -51.31
CA SER A 123 -42.45 12.70 -52.74
C SER A 123 -42.67 11.33 -53.39
N THR A 124 -42.74 10.25 -52.60
CA THR A 124 -43.12 8.91 -53.08
C THR A 124 -44.34 8.41 -52.32
N PRO A 125 -45.57 8.52 -52.88
CA PRO A 125 -46.73 7.91 -52.26
C PRO A 125 -46.52 6.39 -52.19
N ALA A 126 -46.88 5.80 -51.05
CA ALA A 126 -46.79 4.38 -50.78
C ALA A 126 -47.73 3.56 -51.68
N SER A 127 -47.37 3.38 -52.95
CA SER A 127 -47.81 2.27 -53.80
C SER A 127 -47.03 2.31 -55.12
N PRO A 128 -46.23 1.27 -55.45
CA PRO A 128 -45.67 1.17 -56.79
C PRO A 128 -46.82 0.95 -57.76
N ASN A 129 -46.90 1.80 -58.77
CA ASN A 129 -47.94 1.80 -59.79
C ASN A 129 -47.90 0.46 -60.56
N ARG A 130 -48.74 -0.51 -60.16
CA ARG A 130 -48.78 -1.87 -60.75
C ARG A 130 -49.18 -1.90 -62.22
N GLN A 131 -49.62 -0.77 -62.78
CA GLN A 131 -50.10 -0.67 -64.16
C GLN A 131 -48.98 -0.50 -65.20
N LEU A 132 -47.73 -0.24 -64.78
CA LEU A 132 -46.60 -0.03 -65.70
C LEU A 132 -45.65 -1.24 -65.83
N HIS A 133 -45.91 -2.33 -65.11
CA HIS A 133 -45.09 -3.54 -65.16
C HIS A 133 -45.94 -4.80 -65.44
N PRO A 134 -46.06 -5.24 -66.70
CA PRO A 134 -46.75 -6.47 -67.10
C PRO A 134 -46.19 -7.76 -66.46
N GLN A 135 -44.97 -7.72 -65.91
CA GLN A 135 -44.28 -8.89 -65.35
C GLN A 135 -44.76 -9.33 -63.96
N LEU A 136 -45.65 -8.58 -63.30
CA LEU A 136 -46.20 -8.93 -61.98
C LEU A 136 -47.61 -9.56 -62.04
N GLN A 137 -48.12 -9.87 -63.24
CA GLN A 137 -49.36 -10.60 -63.40
C GLN A 137 -49.06 -12.08 -63.63
N SER A 138 -49.06 -12.88 -62.56
CA SER A 138 -49.08 -14.35 -62.67
C SER A 138 -50.41 -14.90 -62.18
N SER A 139 -51.03 -15.63 -63.08
CA SER A 139 -52.35 -16.25 -63.07
C SER A 139 -52.58 -17.31 -61.99
N SER A 140 -53.81 -17.35 -61.48
CA SER A 140 -54.41 -18.41 -60.69
C SER A 140 -54.34 -19.78 -61.38
N THR A 141 -53.87 -20.83 -60.69
CA THR A 141 -54.38 -22.21 -60.91
C THR A 141 -54.19 -23.11 -59.68
N ARG A 142 -55.20 -23.97 -59.46
CA ARG A 142 -55.45 -24.89 -58.35
C ARG A 142 -54.37 -25.97 -58.14
N GLY A 143 -54.27 -26.50 -56.92
CA GLY A 143 -53.68 -27.83 -56.67
C GLY A 143 -53.49 -28.16 -55.19
N ALA A 144 -54.45 -28.86 -54.60
CA ALA A 144 -54.33 -29.48 -53.28
C ALA A 144 -53.55 -30.80 -53.38
N HIS A 145 -52.57 -31.05 -52.52
CA HIS A 145 -52.21 -32.43 -52.11
C HIS A 145 -51.63 -32.44 -50.69
N LYS A 146 -52.21 -33.35 -49.90
CA LYS A 146 -51.85 -33.71 -48.53
C LYS A 146 -50.53 -34.50 -48.54
N HIS A 147 -49.67 -34.31 -47.54
CA HIS A 147 -48.86 -35.40 -47.01
C HIS A 147 -48.76 -35.32 -45.48
N MET A 148 -48.73 -36.52 -44.92
CA MET A 148 -49.11 -36.94 -43.58
C MET A 148 -47.85 -37.34 -42.80
N GLY A 149 -47.80 -37.04 -41.51
CA GLY A 149 -47.10 -37.84 -40.49
C GLY A 149 -45.60 -37.57 -40.29
N HIS A 150 -45.21 -37.15 -39.08
CA HIS A 150 -44.82 -38.06 -38.00
C HIS A 150 -44.65 -37.29 -36.68
N SER A 151 -45.24 -37.86 -35.62
CA SER A 151 -45.09 -37.48 -34.22
C SER A 151 -43.83 -38.13 -33.61
N ARG A 152 -43.08 -37.39 -32.78
CA ARG A 152 -42.67 -37.80 -31.42
C ARG A 152 -41.84 -36.75 -30.64
N ASN A 153 -42.36 -36.41 -29.46
CA ASN A 153 -41.78 -36.14 -28.13
C ASN A 153 -40.65 -35.09 -27.85
N LYS A 154 -41.03 -34.14 -26.98
CA LYS A 154 -40.41 -33.60 -25.72
C LYS A 154 -38.90 -33.28 -25.65
N SER A 155 -38.60 -32.02 -25.29
CA SER A 155 -37.79 -31.54 -24.14
C SER A 155 -37.74 -29.99 -24.14
N THR A 156 -38.26 -29.28 -23.13
CA THR A 156 -37.55 -28.61 -22.01
C THR A 156 -36.28 -27.81 -22.36
N SER A 157 -36.41 -26.48 -22.17
CA SER A 157 -35.43 -25.51 -21.64
C SER A 157 -33.99 -25.49 -22.17
N GLY A 158 -33.60 -24.37 -22.76
CA GLY A 158 -32.19 -24.03 -22.98
C GLY A 158 -32.04 -22.74 -23.78
N VAL A 159 -32.11 -21.59 -23.10
CA VAL A 159 -31.65 -20.31 -23.64
C VAL A 159 -30.14 -20.40 -23.79
N PHE A 160 -29.65 -20.48 -25.02
CA PHE A 160 -28.26 -20.20 -25.37
C PHE A 160 -28.22 -19.48 -26.71
N SER A 161 -27.98 -18.17 -26.64
CA SER A 161 -27.56 -17.36 -27.78
C SER A 161 -26.04 -17.44 -27.88
N GLN A 162 -25.54 -18.10 -28.92
CA GLN A 162 -24.21 -17.88 -29.51
C GLN A 162 -24.46 -17.34 -30.93
N THR A 163 -24.23 -16.04 -31.17
CA THR A 163 -22.97 -15.45 -31.68
C THR A 163 -22.53 -16.00 -33.05
N ASN A 164 -22.78 -15.18 -34.08
CA ASN A 164 -21.93 -14.92 -35.26
C ASN A 164 -22.37 -13.53 -35.76
N GLY A 165 -21.58 -12.45 -35.59
CA GLY A 165 -20.50 -12.00 -36.49
C GLY A 165 -21.11 -11.48 -37.81
N LYS A 166 -20.97 -10.24 -38.30
CA LYS A 166 -20.07 -9.08 -38.12
C LYS A 166 -20.75 -7.89 -38.81
N THR A 167 -20.60 -6.66 -38.31
CA THR A 167 -20.22 -5.49 -39.16
C THR A 167 -19.84 -4.28 -38.30
N ASP A 168 -18.79 -3.60 -38.74
CA ASP A 168 -18.09 -2.48 -38.12
C ASP A 168 -18.93 -1.22 -37.88
N GLN A 169 -18.78 -0.60 -36.70
CA GLN A 169 -18.81 0.86 -36.50
C GLN A 169 -18.25 1.23 -35.11
N PRO A 170 -17.37 2.25 -34.99
CA PRO A 170 -16.85 2.71 -33.71
C PRO A 170 -17.81 3.73 -33.10
N SER A 171 -18.73 3.27 -32.24
CA SER A 171 -19.51 4.18 -31.39
C SER A 171 -18.77 4.37 -30.07
N ASP A 172 -18.08 5.50 -29.97
CA ASP A 172 -17.47 6.01 -28.74
C ASP A 172 -18.61 6.48 -27.81
N SER A 173 -19.02 5.59 -26.90
CA SER A 173 -19.95 5.91 -25.81
C SER A 173 -19.19 5.71 -24.51
N PRO A 174 -19.22 6.67 -23.57
CA PRO A 174 -18.61 6.47 -22.26
C PRO A 174 -19.38 5.35 -21.57
N GLN A 175 -18.77 4.17 -21.47
CA GLN A 175 -19.32 3.13 -20.60
C GLN A 175 -19.34 3.68 -19.17
N PRO A 176 -20.47 3.56 -18.44
CA PRO A 176 -20.47 3.88 -17.02
C PRO A 176 -19.35 3.09 -16.34
N PRO A 177 -18.63 3.66 -15.35
CA PRO A 177 -17.62 2.90 -14.63
C PRO A 177 -18.27 1.62 -14.13
N ALA A 178 -17.72 0.47 -14.52
CA ALA A 178 -18.20 -0.82 -14.08
C ALA A 178 -18.29 -0.75 -12.55
N LYS A 179 -19.51 -0.81 -12.01
CA LYS A 179 -19.71 -0.86 -10.56
C LYS A 179 -19.12 -2.19 -10.12
N GLU A 180 -17.98 -2.14 -9.43
CA GLU A 180 -17.37 -3.32 -8.84
C GLU A 180 -18.22 -3.70 -7.62
N ASP A 181 -19.19 -4.58 -7.84
CA ASP A 181 -19.97 -5.18 -6.76
C ASP A 181 -19.04 -6.06 -5.91
N ARG A 182 -19.16 -5.94 -4.59
CA ARG A 182 -18.31 -6.65 -3.63
C ARG A 182 -19.18 -7.38 -2.61
N GLU A 183 -18.91 -8.66 -2.42
CA GLU A 183 -19.59 -9.54 -1.48
C GLU A 183 -18.59 -10.06 -0.45
N MET A 184 -19.00 -10.11 0.82
CA MET A 184 -18.16 -10.57 1.92
C MET A 184 -18.17 -12.11 1.95
N ASP A 185 -17.00 -12.73 1.78
CA ASP A 185 -16.85 -14.15 2.03
C ASP A 185 -16.94 -14.43 3.54
N SER A 186 -17.92 -15.25 3.94
CA SER A 186 -18.22 -15.52 5.34
C SER A 186 -17.14 -16.33 6.05
N VAL A 187 -16.40 -17.18 5.32
CA VAL A 187 -15.31 -17.99 5.88
C VAL A 187 -14.10 -17.11 6.17
N LEU A 188 -13.68 -16.29 5.20
CA LEU A 188 -12.58 -15.35 5.37
C LEU A 188 -12.89 -14.31 6.45
N PHE A 189 -14.13 -13.83 6.52
CA PHE A 189 -14.53 -12.87 7.53
C PHE A 189 -14.53 -13.48 8.93
N ALA A 190 -15.03 -14.71 9.09
CA ALA A 190 -14.96 -15.42 10.37
C ALA A 190 -13.51 -15.69 10.80
N GLU A 191 -12.64 -16.13 9.88
CA GLU A 191 -11.20 -16.31 10.16
C GLU A 191 -10.54 -15.00 10.61
N PHE A 192 -10.87 -13.88 9.95
CA PHE A 192 -10.38 -12.56 10.32
C PHE A 192 -10.87 -12.14 11.71
N LEU A 193 -12.16 -12.32 12.02
CA LEU A 193 -12.72 -11.97 13.33
C LEU A 193 -12.03 -12.75 14.46
N MET A 194 -11.85 -14.06 14.28
CA MET A 194 -11.13 -14.91 15.24
C MET A 194 -9.68 -14.43 15.46
N TRP A 195 -8.98 -14.09 14.38
CA TRP A 195 -7.62 -13.53 14.50
C TRP A 195 -7.60 -12.15 15.16
N LYS A 196 -8.63 -11.33 14.94
CA LYS A 196 -8.71 -9.96 15.47
C LYS A 196 -8.96 -9.92 16.99
N GLU A 197 -9.42 -11.01 17.60
CA GLU A 197 -9.57 -11.13 19.05
C GLU A 197 -8.21 -11.19 19.76
N ASP A 198 -7.24 -11.90 19.16
CA ASP A 198 -5.86 -11.97 19.63
C ASP A 198 -4.88 -11.81 18.45
N PRO A 199 -4.62 -10.55 18.00
CA PRO A 199 -3.83 -10.30 16.82
C PRO A 199 -2.37 -10.73 16.99
N GLY A 200 -1.96 -11.75 16.25
CA GLY A 200 -0.58 -12.22 16.17
C GLY A 200 0.02 -12.08 14.77
N LEU A 201 1.35 -12.04 14.68
CA LEU A 201 2.11 -12.16 13.42
C LEU A 201 2.57 -13.59 13.12
N GLU A 202 2.23 -14.53 14.00
CA GLU A 202 2.63 -15.92 13.84
C GLU A 202 1.83 -16.62 12.72
N ARG A 203 2.52 -17.48 11.99
CA ARG A 203 1.94 -18.31 10.93
C ARG A 203 1.05 -19.46 11.45
N SER A 204 0.90 -19.57 12.77
CA SER A 204 0.08 -20.58 13.45
C SER A 204 -1.43 -20.30 13.30
N SER A 205 -1.83 -19.03 13.16
CA SER A 205 -3.23 -18.66 12.95
C SER A 205 -3.74 -19.08 11.58
N ALA A 206 -5.01 -19.50 11.49
CA ALA A 206 -5.64 -19.88 10.22
C ALA A 206 -5.60 -18.72 9.20
N PHE A 207 -5.87 -17.50 9.67
CA PHE A 207 -5.84 -16.26 8.90
C PHE A 207 -4.47 -16.02 8.23
N LEU A 208 -3.38 -15.96 9.00
CA LEU A 208 -2.06 -15.70 8.41
C LEU A 208 -1.52 -16.89 7.63
N SER A 209 -1.77 -18.12 8.08
CA SER A 209 -1.35 -19.33 7.36
C SER A 209 -1.91 -19.36 5.93
N ARG A 210 -3.20 -19.03 5.77
CA ARG A 210 -3.85 -18.91 4.46
C ARG A 210 -3.19 -17.86 3.59
N ILE A 211 -3.05 -16.64 4.11
CA ILE A 211 -2.48 -15.50 3.35
C ILE A 211 -1.02 -15.79 2.98
N HIS A 212 -0.27 -16.46 3.85
CA HIS A 212 1.09 -16.90 3.55
C HIS A 212 1.13 -17.85 2.36
N LYS A 213 0.26 -18.85 2.35
CA LYS A 213 0.19 -19.87 1.30
C LYS A 213 -0.31 -19.32 -0.02
N GLU A 214 -1.35 -18.50 0.01
CA GLU A 214 -2.06 -18.05 -1.19
C GLU A 214 -1.44 -16.79 -1.80
N ASP A 215 -0.86 -15.89 -0.99
CA ASP A 215 -0.47 -14.54 -1.42
C ASP A 215 1.01 -14.24 -1.18
N ILE A 216 1.48 -14.28 0.07
CA ILE A 216 2.85 -13.82 0.44
C ILE A 216 3.91 -14.72 -0.17
N GLY A 217 3.79 -16.04 -0.01
CA GLY A 217 4.74 -17.01 -0.55
C GLY A 217 4.89 -16.88 -2.07
N PRO A 218 3.79 -16.92 -2.84
CA PRO A 218 3.83 -16.64 -4.27
C PRO A 218 4.37 -15.25 -4.62
N CYS A 219 4.07 -14.19 -3.84
CA CYS A 219 4.60 -12.85 -4.08
C CYS A 219 6.12 -12.75 -3.86
N LEU A 220 6.68 -13.48 -2.91
CA LEU A 220 8.11 -13.41 -2.57
C LEU A 220 8.92 -14.59 -3.11
N SER A 221 8.35 -15.38 -4.02
CA SER A 221 9.07 -16.44 -4.74
C SER A 221 9.74 -15.90 -6.00
N PHE A 222 11.06 -15.76 -5.96
CA PHE A 222 11.89 -15.26 -7.04
C PHE A 222 12.88 -16.34 -7.52
N THR A 223 13.43 -16.13 -8.71
CA THR A 223 14.40 -17.06 -9.34
C THR A 223 15.59 -17.35 -8.45
N ARG A 224 16.11 -16.34 -7.72
CA ARG A 224 17.15 -16.54 -6.71
C ARG A 224 16.53 -16.89 -5.35
N SER A 225 16.35 -18.18 -5.11
CA SER A 225 15.66 -18.73 -3.93
C SER A 225 16.25 -18.29 -2.59
N GLU A 226 17.58 -18.29 -2.44
CA GLU A 226 18.25 -17.87 -1.19
C GLU A 226 17.94 -16.40 -0.85
N LEU A 227 18.07 -15.51 -1.84
CA LEU A 227 17.74 -14.09 -1.66
C LEU A 227 16.24 -13.89 -1.43
N SER A 228 15.38 -14.71 -2.05
CA SER A 228 13.95 -14.76 -1.78
C SER A 228 13.63 -15.00 -0.30
N LEU A 229 14.28 -16.00 0.31
CA LEU A 229 14.09 -16.33 1.73
C LEU A 229 14.59 -15.19 2.63
N MET A 230 15.72 -14.57 2.29
CA MET A 230 16.23 -13.42 3.02
C MET A 230 15.28 -12.22 2.93
N VAL A 231 14.72 -11.93 1.75
CA VAL A 231 13.71 -10.89 1.56
C VAL A 231 12.48 -11.17 2.41
N GLN A 232 11.96 -12.40 2.37
CA GLN A 232 10.80 -12.78 3.16
C GLN A 232 11.03 -12.59 4.66
N SER A 233 12.16 -13.07 5.19
CA SER A 233 12.52 -12.86 6.59
C SER A 233 12.66 -11.38 6.93
N ALA A 234 13.26 -10.58 6.05
CA ALA A 234 13.43 -9.15 6.28
C ALA A 234 12.09 -8.38 6.31
N VAL A 235 11.14 -8.77 5.45
CA VAL A 235 9.79 -8.18 5.43
C VAL A 235 9.02 -8.51 6.71
N GLU A 236 9.06 -9.77 7.15
CA GLU A 236 8.39 -10.23 8.37
C GLU A 236 8.98 -9.61 9.64
N ASN A 237 10.30 -9.42 9.67
CA ASN A 237 11.02 -8.77 10.77
C ASN A 237 11.05 -7.24 10.67
N ASN A 238 10.38 -6.64 9.67
CA ASN A 238 10.35 -5.19 9.45
C ASN A 238 11.74 -4.54 9.32
N SER A 239 12.67 -5.22 8.65
CA SER A 239 14.08 -4.79 8.48
C SER A 239 14.48 -4.59 7.02
N LEU A 240 13.51 -4.61 6.10
CA LEU A 240 13.72 -4.32 4.68
C LEU A 240 13.49 -2.83 4.41
N THR A 241 14.42 -2.21 3.70
CA THR A 241 14.23 -0.85 3.15
C THR A 241 14.32 -0.85 1.64
N ILE A 242 13.55 0.03 1.00
CA ILE A 242 13.56 0.25 -0.46
C ILE A 242 13.98 1.69 -0.71
N GLU A 243 15.03 1.89 -1.48
CA GLU A 243 15.59 3.20 -1.81
C GLU A 243 15.53 3.45 -3.32
N LEU A 244 15.25 4.69 -3.71
CA LEU A 244 15.40 5.14 -5.10
C LEU A 244 16.88 5.34 -5.42
N VAL A 245 17.31 4.90 -6.59
CA VAL A 245 18.67 5.07 -7.09
C VAL A 245 18.72 6.41 -7.82
N ALA A 246 19.52 7.36 -7.33
CA ALA A 246 19.78 8.60 -8.03
C ALA A 246 20.36 8.31 -9.43
N MET A 247 19.88 8.99 -10.47
CA MET A 247 20.28 8.72 -11.86
C MET A 247 21.80 8.91 -12.10
N SER A 248 22.48 9.68 -11.25
CA SER A 248 23.93 9.88 -11.25
C SER A 248 24.74 8.74 -10.60
N ALA A 249 24.10 7.81 -9.91
CA ALA A 249 24.72 6.76 -9.09
C ALA A 249 24.56 5.35 -9.65
N LEU A 250 24.05 5.20 -10.89
CA LEU A 250 24.02 3.90 -11.56
C LEU A 250 25.47 3.42 -11.76
N PRO A 251 25.85 2.22 -11.23
CA PRO A 251 27.20 1.74 -11.36
C PRO A 251 27.53 1.58 -12.84
N THR A 252 28.65 2.16 -13.27
CA THR A 252 29.31 1.80 -14.53
C THR A 252 29.85 0.38 -14.38
N VAL A 253 28.98 -0.62 -14.41
CA VAL A 253 29.43 -2.00 -14.50
C VAL A 253 30.08 -2.13 -15.87
N LYS A 254 31.38 -2.44 -15.87
CA LYS A 254 32.10 -2.90 -17.06
C LYS A 254 31.44 -4.21 -17.51
N ALA A 255 30.33 -4.13 -18.25
CA ALA A 255 29.92 -5.21 -19.13
C ALA A 255 30.94 -5.27 -20.29
N PRO A 256 31.29 -6.46 -20.79
CA PRO A 256 32.18 -6.54 -21.94
C PRO A 256 31.51 -5.78 -23.08
N ALA A 257 32.27 -4.86 -23.68
CA ALA A 257 31.85 -4.16 -24.88
C ALA A 257 31.60 -5.21 -25.96
N LEU A 258 30.35 -5.56 -26.20
CA LEU A 258 29.91 -6.13 -27.46
C LEU A 258 28.57 -5.48 -27.80
N ASP A 259 28.67 -4.58 -28.77
CA ASP A 259 27.62 -4.04 -29.64
C ASP A 259 26.36 -3.47 -28.99
N CYS A 260 26.33 -2.13 -28.86
CA CYS A 260 25.16 -1.27 -29.10
C CYS A 260 25.61 0.20 -29.15
N GLY A 261 26.52 0.55 -30.08
CA GLY A 261 26.89 1.93 -30.38
C GLY A 261 26.27 2.37 -31.70
N GLY A 262 25.03 2.86 -31.68
CA GLY A 262 24.43 3.56 -32.83
C GLY A 262 24.84 5.05 -32.86
N PRO A 263 24.87 5.73 -34.02
CA PRO A 263 25.55 7.03 -34.19
C PRO A 263 24.85 8.25 -33.55
N ASN A 264 23.81 8.07 -32.74
CA ASN A 264 23.01 9.18 -32.20
C ASN A 264 23.10 9.13 -30.68
N GLY A 265 23.78 10.13 -30.08
CA GLY A 265 24.18 10.22 -28.66
C GLY A 265 23.08 10.21 -27.58
N PHE A 266 22.06 9.36 -27.69
CA PHE A 266 21.28 8.92 -26.55
C PHE A 266 22.15 7.99 -25.70
N ARG A 267 22.51 8.42 -24.48
CA ARG A 267 23.01 7.47 -23.47
C ARG A 267 21.94 6.39 -23.29
N ALA A 268 22.21 5.19 -23.79
CA ALA A 268 21.37 4.02 -23.52
C ALA A 268 21.21 3.92 -21.99
N ALA A 269 19.97 3.86 -21.53
CA ALA A 269 19.69 3.74 -20.11
C ALA A 269 20.37 2.46 -19.59
N ILE A 270 21.18 2.56 -18.54
CA ILE A 270 21.95 1.43 -18.02
C ILE A 270 20.98 0.34 -17.59
N GLU A 271 20.91 -0.75 -18.36
CA GLU A 271 20.17 -1.94 -18.00
C GLU A 271 20.93 -2.67 -16.88
N THR A 272 20.33 -2.69 -15.70
CA THR A 272 20.85 -3.41 -14.54
C THR A 272 20.17 -4.77 -14.43
N ASN A 273 20.91 -5.83 -14.13
CA ASN A 273 20.27 -7.11 -13.83
C ASN A 273 19.54 -7.03 -12.50
N CYS A 274 18.25 -7.38 -12.49
CA CYS A 274 17.48 -7.49 -11.27
C CYS A 274 18.08 -8.60 -10.40
N ALA A 275 18.44 -8.28 -9.15
CA ALA A 275 19.09 -9.22 -8.25
C ALA A 275 18.20 -10.41 -7.87
N LEU A 276 16.87 -10.25 -7.93
CA LEU A 276 15.90 -11.28 -7.55
C LEU A 276 15.52 -12.21 -8.71
N SER A 277 15.20 -11.64 -9.88
CA SER A 277 14.79 -12.42 -11.06
C SER A 277 15.96 -12.81 -11.97
N GLY A 278 17.11 -12.14 -11.86
CA GLY A 278 18.24 -12.31 -12.76
C GLY A 278 18.05 -11.71 -14.16
N LEU A 279 16.91 -11.06 -14.43
CA LEU A 279 16.58 -10.52 -15.75
C LEU A 279 17.12 -9.09 -15.94
N PRO A 280 17.59 -8.73 -17.15
CA PRO A 280 17.99 -7.36 -17.48
C PRO A 280 16.75 -6.46 -17.51
N ARG A 281 16.74 -5.43 -16.65
CA ARG A 281 15.65 -4.47 -16.50
C ARG A 281 16.20 -3.11 -16.04
N MET A 282 15.45 -2.04 -16.29
CA MET A 282 15.75 -0.74 -15.70
C MET A 282 15.39 -0.73 -14.20
N CYS A 283 16.36 -1.03 -13.33
CA CYS A 283 16.14 -1.06 -11.88
C CYS A 283 16.44 0.31 -11.28
N ARG A 284 15.40 1.13 -11.15
CA ARG A 284 15.50 2.45 -10.48
C ARG A 284 15.52 2.36 -8.94
N HIS A 285 15.33 1.16 -8.39
CA HIS A 285 15.25 0.95 -6.95
C HIS A 285 16.23 -0.11 -6.50
N ARG A 286 16.71 0.03 -5.26
CA ARG A 286 17.54 -0.96 -4.57
C ARG A 286 16.94 -1.29 -3.20
N ILE A 287 17.16 -2.50 -2.74
CA ILE A 287 16.73 -2.95 -1.40
C ILE A 287 17.94 -3.20 -0.51
N LYS A 288 17.77 -2.95 0.78
CA LYS A 288 18.71 -3.33 1.85
C LYS A 288 17.98 -4.26 2.81
N LEU A 289 18.66 -5.34 3.21
CA LEU A 289 18.13 -6.38 4.08
C LEU A 289 18.84 -6.31 5.45
N GLY A 290 18.19 -5.71 6.44
CA GLY A 290 18.78 -5.44 7.76
C GLY A 290 20.03 -4.55 7.68
N ASP A 291 20.94 -4.73 8.64
CA ASP A 291 22.11 -3.86 8.78
C ASP A 291 23.34 -4.32 7.98
N LYS A 292 23.25 -5.43 7.24
CA LYS A 292 24.38 -6.07 6.55
C LYS A 292 24.97 -5.28 5.37
N GLY A 293 24.61 -4.01 5.17
CA GLY A 293 25.27 -3.07 4.25
C GLY A 293 25.16 -3.36 2.74
N ASN A 294 24.66 -4.53 2.34
CA ASN A 294 24.56 -4.92 0.93
C ASN A 294 23.26 -4.41 0.30
N TYR A 295 23.41 -3.80 -0.88
CA TYR A 295 22.30 -3.30 -1.69
C TYR A 295 22.05 -4.22 -2.88
N TYR A 296 20.76 -4.48 -3.15
CA TYR A 296 20.34 -5.31 -4.28
C TYR A 296 19.42 -4.51 -5.20
N TYR A 297 19.82 -4.32 -6.46
CA TYR A 297 18.98 -3.65 -7.46
C TYR A 297 17.78 -4.53 -7.83
N ILE A 298 16.59 -3.94 -7.88
CA ILE A 298 15.35 -4.68 -8.14
C ILE A 298 14.53 -4.07 -9.27
N SER A 299 13.93 -4.94 -10.07
CA SER A 299 13.04 -4.52 -11.16
C SER A 299 11.76 -3.88 -10.62
N PRO A 300 11.05 -3.07 -11.42
CA PRO A 300 9.74 -2.53 -11.05
C PRO A 300 8.72 -3.61 -10.65
N SER A 301 8.70 -4.75 -11.35
CA SER A 301 7.85 -5.90 -11.02
C SER A 301 8.20 -6.50 -9.66
N SER A 302 9.50 -6.70 -9.39
CA SER A 302 9.97 -7.20 -8.09
C SER A 302 9.64 -6.23 -6.96
N ARG A 303 9.80 -4.92 -7.19
CA ARG A 303 9.40 -3.86 -6.24
C ARG A 303 7.93 -3.96 -5.91
N ALA A 304 7.05 -4.00 -6.92
CA ALA A 304 5.62 -4.06 -6.71
C ALA A 304 5.20 -5.27 -5.85
N ARG A 305 5.79 -6.45 -6.12
CA ARG A 305 5.58 -7.66 -5.32
C ARG A 305 6.00 -7.50 -3.86
N ILE A 306 7.19 -6.94 -3.62
CA ILE A 306 7.69 -6.71 -2.25
C ILE A 306 6.83 -5.66 -1.53
N THR A 307 6.54 -4.54 -2.18
CA THR A 307 5.75 -3.45 -1.61
C THR A 307 4.34 -3.90 -1.24
N ALA A 308 3.66 -4.69 -2.09
CA ALA A 308 2.34 -5.22 -1.76
C ALA A 308 2.34 -6.05 -0.46
N VAL A 309 3.37 -6.88 -0.28
CA VAL A 309 3.54 -7.67 0.94
C VAL A 309 3.91 -6.80 2.15
N CYS A 310 4.80 -5.81 1.97
CA CYS A 310 5.14 -4.85 3.02
C CYS A 310 3.92 -4.05 3.49
N ASN A 311 3.07 -3.59 2.57
CA ASN A 311 1.84 -2.87 2.86
C ASN A 311 0.90 -3.74 3.70
N PHE A 312 0.73 -5.01 3.32
CA PHE A 312 -0.04 -5.98 4.09
C PHE A 312 0.47 -6.09 5.53
N PHE A 313 1.76 -6.42 5.73
CA PHE A 313 2.31 -6.57 7.07
C PHE A 313 2.27 -5.28 7.89
N THR A 314 2.46 -4.12 7.26
CA THR A 314 2.36 -2.83 7.92
C THR A 314 0.96 -2.63 8.50
N TYR A 315 -0.07 -2.91 7.70
CA TYR A 315 -1.45 -2.79 8.16
C TYR A 315 -1.80 -3.80 9.26
N ILE A 316 -1.35 -5.05 9.13
CA ILE A 316 -1.53 -6.08 10.17
C ILE A 316 -0.87 -5.66 11.49
N ARG A 317 0.35 -5.08 11.44
CA ARG A 317 1.03 -4.54 12.63
C ARG A 317 0.26 -3.37 13.25
N TYR A 318 -0.33 -2.50 12.44
CA TYR A 318 -1.17 -1.41 12.96
C TYR A 318 -2.42 -1.93 13.69
N ILE A 319 -3.06 -2.99 13.17
CA ILE A 319 -4.17 -3.64 13.88
C ILE A 319 -3.68 -4.23 15.20
N GLN A 320 -2.58 -4.98 15.18
CA GLN A 320 -2.00 -5.60 16.38
C GLN A 320 -1.64 -4.57 17.46
N GLN A 321 -1.11 -3.42 17.07
CA GLN A 321 -0.73 -2.34 17.98
C GLN A 321 -1.95 -1.50 18.45
N GLY A 322 -3.16 -1.78 17.96
CA GLY A 322 -4.36 -1.02 18.28
C GLY A 322 -4.40 0.40 17.67
N LEU A 323 -3.63 0.64 16.61
CA LEU A 323 -3.58 1.95 15.92
C LEU A 323 -4.79 2.15 14.98
N VAL A 324 -5.45 1.08 14.56
CA VAL A 324 -6.60 1.14 13.66
C VAL A 324 -7.90 1.22 14.46
N ARG A 325 -8.66 2.32 14.28
CA ARG A 325 -9.93 2.60 15.00
C ARG A 325 -11.20 2.27 14.21
N ASN A 326 -11.06 1.71 13.02
CA ASN A 326 -12.17 1.35 12.15
C ASN A 326 -12.99 0.18 12.70
N ASN A 327 -14.21 0.00 12.18
CA ASN A 327 -15.02 -1.18 12.52
C ASN A 327 -14.46 -2.45 11.83
N ALA A 328 -14.90 -3.63 12.30
CA ALA A 328 -14.37 -4.91 11.81
C ALA A 328 -14.57 -5.12 10.30
N GLU A 329 -15.69 -4.67 9.74
CA GLU A 329 -15.98 -4.78 8.31
C GLU A 329 -15.03 -3.92 7.47
N GLN A 330 -14.81 -2.67 7.87
CA GLN A 330 -13.86 -1.77 7.20
C GLN A 330 -12.44 -2.32 7.27
N MET A 331 -12.03 -2.85 8.44
CA MET A 331 -10.72 -3.46 8.58
C MET A 331 -10.56 -4.68 7.66
N PHE A 332 -11.59 -5.53 7.59
CA PHE A 332 -11.60 -6.68 6.70
C PHE A 332 -11.51 -6.29 5.22
N TRP A 333 -12.29 -5.29 4.79
CA TRP A 333 -12.23 -4.83 3.40
C TRP A 333 -10.86 -4.26 3.03
N GLU A 334 -10.18 -3.60 3.97
CA GLU A 334 -8.81 -3.16 3.76
C GLU A 334 -7.83 -4.33 3.65
N VAL A 335 -8.00 -5.39 4.46
CA VAL A 335 -7.25 -6.64 4.30
C VAL A 335 -7.52 -7.25 2.91
N MET A 336 -8.78 -7.32 2.46
CA MET A 336 -9.12 -7.85 1.12
C MET A 336 -8.51 -7.01 0.01
N ARG A 337 -8.47 -5.69 0.16
CA ARG A 337 -7.80 -4.77 -0.78
C ARG A 337 -6.31 -5.06 -0.88
N LEU A 338 -5.62 -5.24 0.25
CA LEU A 338 -4.19 -5.58 0.31
C LEU A 338 -3.91 -6.98 -0.27
N ARG A 339 -4.78 -7.95 -0.01
CA ARG A 339 -4.71 -9.29 -0.63
C ARG A 339 -4.92 -9.23 -2.14
N LYS A 340 -5.82 -8.38 -2.64
CA LYS A 340 -6.02 -8.13 -4.07
C LYS A 340 -4.74 -7.57 -4.71
N GLU A 341 -4.07 -6.60 -4.07
CA GLU A 341 -2.79 -6.08 -4.56
C GLU A 341 -1.72 -7.17 -4.68
N MET A 342 -1.55 -8.00 -3.64
CA MET A 342 -0.65 -9.15 -3.69
C MET A 342 -1.05 -10.15 -4.79
N SER A 343 -2.34 -10.43 -4.94
CA SER A 343 -2.86 -11.35 -5.95
C SER A 343 -2.62 -10.88 -7.38
N VAL A 344 -2.69 -9.57 -7.62
CA VAL A 344 -2.36 -8.97 -8.92
C VAL A 344 -0.84 -8.97 -9.14
N ALA A 345 -0.06 -8.62 -8.12
CA ALA A 345 1.40 -8.55 -8.20
C ALA A 345 2.06 -9.92 -8.41
N LYS A 346 1.58 -11.00 -7.77
CA LYS A 346 2.12 -12.37 -7.96
C LYS A 346 1.97 -12.88 -9.38
N LEU A 347 0.96 -12.41 -10.11
CA LEU A 347 0.73 -12.71 -11.52
C LEU A 347 1.57 -11.85 -12.47
N GLY A 348 2.35 -10.90 -11.95
CA GLY A 348 3.23 -10.05 -12.73
C GLY A 348 2.61 -8.74 -13.21
N PHE A 349 1.38 -8.42 -12.79
CA PHE A 349 0.76 -7.13 -13.07
C PHE A 349 1.22 -6.10 -12.04
N TYR A 350 1.72 -4.97 -12.52
CA TYR A 350 2.15 -3.86 -11.67
C TYR A 350 1.94 -2.54 -12.41
N VAL A 351 1.68 -1.47 -11.66
CA VAL A 351 1.61 -0.13 -12.20
C VAL A 351 3.05 0.35 -12.42
N THR A 352 3.31 0.88 -13.61
CA THR A 352 4.57 1.60 -13.86
C THR A 352 4.32 3.06 -13.53
N ASP A 353 5.19 3.66 -12.72
CA ASP A 353 5.29 5.11 -12.59
C ASP A 353 5.80 5.67 -13.93
N GLN A 354 4.95 5.70 -14.95
CA GLN A 354 5.12 6.57 -16.11
C GLN A 354 4.47 7.91 -15.76
N GLY A 355 5.24 8.73 -15.04
CA GLY A 355 5.03 10.15 -14.85
C GLY A 355 6.36 10.84 -15.12
#